data_AF-A0A4Y4CVU4-F1
#
_entry.id   AF-A0A4Y4CVU4-F1
#
_cell.length_a   1.000
_cell.length_b   1.000
_cell.length_c   1.000
_cell.angle_alpha   90.00
_cell.angle_beta   90.00
_cell.angle_gamma   90.00
#
_symmetry.space_group_name_H-M   'P 1'
#
loop_
_entity.id
_entity.type
_entity.pdbx_description
1 polymer ?
#
loop_
_entity_poly.entity_id
_entity_poly.type
_entity_poly.pdbx_seq_one_letter_code
_entity_poly.pdbx_strand_id
1 'polypeptide(L)'
;MKKLTVTIRMEMEVPDTWSVEKTSDGIDILKIADGRYLDMSAEPLIADDKDGTWSTDYDDDFANQIYDMVSTEDISYDLGES
;
A
#
# COMPACT_ATOMS: atom_id res chain seq x y z
N MET A 1 18.16 5.06 17.83
CA MET A 1 17.17 4.44 16.93
C MET A 1 17.90 3.78 15.78
N LYS A 2 17.41 2.64 15.26
CA LYS A 2 17.94 2.02 14.03
C LYS A 2 17.10 2.51 12.85
N LYS A 3 17.71 2.58 11.66
CA LYS A 3 16.97 2.83 10.42
C LYS A 3 16.49 1.49 9.87
N LEU A 4 15.19 1.35 9.67
CA LEU A 4 14.59 0.22 8.95
C LEU A 4 14.21 0.71 7.54
N THR A 5 14.52 -0.07 6.52
CA THR A 5 14.05 0.15 5.16
C THR A 5 13.26 -1.08 4.76
N VAL A 6 12.00 -0.87 4.39
CA VAL A 6 11.10 -1.90 3.88
C VAL A 6 10.85 -1.58 2.40
N THR A 7 10.91 -2.60 1.54
CA THR A 7 10.58 -2.48 0.13
C THR A 7 9.53 -3.51 -0.19
N ILE A 8 8.38 -3.05 -0.69
CA ILE A 8 7.30 -3.90 -1.17
C ILE A 8 7.25 -3.71 -2.68
N ARG A 9 7.46 -4.78 -3.45
CA ARG A 9 7.26 -4.80 -4.90
C ARG A 9 6.19 -5.83 -5.21
N MET A 10 5.15 -5.41 -5.90
CA MET A 10 4.05 -6.26 -6.32
C MET A 10 4.03 -6.28 -7.85
N GLU A 11 3.83 -7.47 -8.41
CA GLU A 11 3.60 -7.68 -9.83
C GLU A 11 2.26 -8.41 -9.94
N MET A 12 1.33 -7.83 -10.69
CA MET A 12 -0.07 -8.25 -10.72
C MET A 12 -0.55 -8.35 -12.15
N GLU A 13 -1.30 -9.41 -12.45
CA GLU A 13 -2.16 -9.46 -13.63
C GLU A 13 -3.44 -8.68 -13.31
N VAL A 14 -3.63 -7.52 -13.95
CA VAL A 14 -4.79 -6.65 -13.77
C VAL A 14 -5.54 -6.47 -15.08
N PRO A 15 -6.83 -6.12 -15.06
CA PRO A 15 -7.59 -5.87 -16.29
C PRO A 15 -7.04 -4.70 -17.11
N ASP A 16 -7.05 -4.80 -18.43
CA ASP A 16 -6.62 -3.76 -19.38
C ASP A 16 -7.38 -2.43 -19.24
N THR A 17 -8.54 -2.46 -18.59
CA THR A 17 -9.37 -1.27 -18.35
C THR A 17 -8.85 -0.40 -17.21
N TRP A 18 -7.86 -0.87 -16.44
CA TRP A 18 -7.27 -0.09 -15.36
C TRP A 18 -6.31 0.94 -15.92
N SER A 19 -6.26 2.12 -15.30
CA SER A 19 -5.35 3.19 -15.72
C SER A 19 -4.84 3.96 -14.52
N VAL A 20 -3.61 4.46 -14.61
CA VAL A 20 -3.08 5.41 -13.62
C VAL A 20 -3.68 6.79 -13.88
N GLU A 21 -4.28 7.40 -12.86
CA GLU A 21 -4.71 8.79 -12.85
C GLU A 21 -4.02 9.54 -11.70
N LYS A 22 -3.98 10.88 -11.77
CA LYS A 22 -3.46 11.72 -10.69
C LYS A 22 -4.60 12.38 -9.92
N THR A 23 -4.49 12.41 -8.60
CA THR A 23 -5.32 13.28 -7.76
C THR A 23 -5.02 14.75 -8.05
N SER A 24 -5.86 15.67 -7.55
CA SER A 24 -5.60 17.12 -7.64
C SER A 24 -4.28 17.55 -7.01
N ASP A 25 -3.80 16.78 -6.03
CA ASP A 25 -2.54 17.02 -5.32
C ASP A 25 -1.34 16.30 -5.98
N GLY A 26 -1.56 15.62 -7.11
CA GLY A 26 -0.52 15.02 -7.95
C GLY A 26 -0.13 13.59 -7.58
N ILE A 27 -0.83 12.96 -6.63
CA ILE A 27 -0.61 11.58 -6.19
C ILE A 27 -1.16 10.63 -7.25
N ASP A 28 -0.38 9.62 -7.64
CA ASP A 28 -0.83 8.58 -8.56
C ASP A 28 -1.80 7.62 -7.85
N ILE A 29 -2.90 7.32 -8.52
CA ILE A 29 -3.94 6.37 -8.10
C ILE A 29 -4.34 5.49 -9.27
N LEU A 30 -4.88 4.31 -9.00
CA LEU A 30 -5.46 3.44 -10.02
C LEU A 30 -6.94 3.75 -10.18
N LYS A 31 -7.35 4.15 -11.38
CA LYS A 31 -8.75 4.09 -11.76
C LYS A 31 -9.10 2.67 -12.16
N ILE A 32 -10.11 2.12 -11.49
CA ILE A 32 -10.59 0.76 -11.70
C ILE A 32 -12.02 0.79 -12.25
N ALA A 33 -12.65 -0.38 -12.41
CA ALA A 33 -14.00 -0.48 -12.93
C ALA A 33 -15.05 0.28 -12.09
N ASP A 34 -16.19 0.59 -12.71
CA ASP A 34 -17.38 1.17 -12.07
C ASP A 34 -17.15 2.55 -11.42
N GLY A 35 -16.21 3.34 -11.97
CA GLY A 35 -15.93 4.70 -11.49
C GLY A 35 -15.28 4.74 -10.11
N ARG A 36 -14.64 3.64 -9.71
CA ARG A 36 -13.91 3.54 -8.44
C ARG A 36 -12.43 3.80 -8.66
N TYR A 37 -11.77 4.16 -7.57
CA TYR A 37 -10.35 4.42 -7.52
C TYR A 37 -9.73 3.58 -6.41
N LEU A 38 -8.52 3.09 -6.65
CA LEU A 38 -7.72 2.31 -5.72
C LEU A 38 -6.42 3.07 -5.46
N ASP A 39 -6.12 3.24 -4.19
CA ASP A 39 -4.81 3.63 -3.70
C ASP A 39 -4.20 2.42 -3.00
N MET A 40 -2.97 2.06 -3.37
CA MET A 40 -2.21 0.99 -2.74
C MET A 40 -1.24 1.61 -1.76
N SER A 41 -1.33 1.22 -0.49
CA SER A 41 -0.44 1.64 0.58
C SER A 41 0.10 0.43 1.35
N ALA A 42 1.18 0.63 2.10
CA ALA A 42 1.69 -0.41 2.99
C ALA A 42 0.91 -0.39 4.32
N GLU A 43 0.28 -1.51 4.68
CA GLU A 43 -0.38 -1.69 5.98
C GLU A 43 0.39 -2.71 6.83
N PRO A 44 0.65 -2.44 8.13
CA PRO A 44 1.30 -3.41 9.00
C PRO A 44 0.37 -4.59 9.30
N LEU A 45 0.94 -5.77 9.52
CA LEU A 45 0.21 -6.93 10.05
C LEU A 45 0.91 -7.44 11.30
N ILE A 46 0.14 -7.92 12.26
CA ILE A 46 0.66 -8.53 13.49
C ILE A 46 0.14 -9.95 13.69
N ALA A 47 0.89 -10.72 14.47
CA ALA A 47 0.53 -12.06 14.92
C ALA A 47 1.15 -12.32 16.29
N ASP A 48 0.43 -13.04 17.16
CA ASP A 48 0.94 -13.48 18.47
C ASP A 48 1.85 -14.72 18.38
N ASP A 49 1.81 -15.40 17.24
CA ASP A 49 2.64 -16.55 16.90
C ASP A 49 3.32 -16.29 15.55
N LYS A 50 4.65 -16.52 15.48
CA LYS A 50 5.46 -16.36 14.27
C LYS A 50 5.01 -17.25 13.11
N ASP A 51 4.36 -18.37 13.42
CA ASP A 51 3.80 -19.31 12.44
C ASP A 51 2.26 -19.22 12.38
N GLY A 52 1.67 -18.22 13.04
CA GLY A 52 0.23 -18.02 13.18
C GLY A 52 -0.41 -17.24 12.04
N THR A 53 -1.62 -16.75 12.32
CA THR A 53 -2.36 -15.90 11.38
C THR A 53 -1.96 -14.45 11.55
N TRP A 54 -1.63 -13.81 10.43
CA TRP A 54 -1.32 -12.39 10.36
C TRP A 54 -2.60 -11.60 10.14
N SER A 55 -2.78 -10.52 10.89
CA SER A 55 -4.02 -9.74 10.83
C SER A 55 -3.79 -8.27 11.18
N THR A 56 -4.83 -7.48 10.98
CA THR A 56 -4.93 -6.09 11.42
C THR A 56 -5.65 -5.98 12.77
N ASP A 57 -5.56 -7.02 13.61
CA ASP A 57 -6.18 -7.04 14.95
C ASP A 57 -5.36 -6.20 15.96
N TYR A 58 -5.23 -4.91 15.65
CA TYR A 58 -4.63 -3.88 16.50
C TYR A 58 -5.55 -2.66 16.54
N ASP A 59 -5.34 -1.80 17.54
CA ASP A 59 -6.07 -0.54 17.65
C ASP A 59 -5.45 0.58 16.80
N ASP A 60 -6.22 1.66 16.61
CA ASP A 60 -5.79 2.84 15.86
C ASP A 60 -4.55 3.50 16.49
N ASP A 61 -4.40 3.42 17.81
CA ASP A 61 -3.26 3.99 18.53
C ASP A 61 -1.96 3.29 18.13
N PHE A 62 -1.97 1.95 18.05
CA PHE A 62 -0.86 1.18 17.54
C PHE A 62 -0.59 1.46 16.07
N ALA A 63 -1.62 1.50 15.23
CA ALA A 63 -1.48 1.82 13.82
C ALA A 63 -0.80 3.19 13.60
N ASN A 64 -1.28 4.21 14.31
CA ASN A 64 -0.72 5.57 14.25
C ASN A 64 0.73 5.62 14.73
N GLN A 65 1.10 4.86 15.76
CA GLN A 65 2.50 4.76 16.18
C GLN A 65 3.40 4.20 15.09
N ILE A 66 2.93 3.21 14.32
CA ILE A 66 3.69 2.67 13.18
C ILE A 66 3.79 3.71 12.06
N TYR A 67 2.68 4.38 11.72
CA TYR A 67 2.68 5.43 10.68
C TYR A 67 3.56 6.63 11.05
N ASP A 68 3.61 7.02 12.33
CA ASP A 68 4.51 8.07 12.84
C ASP A 68 6.00 7.71 12.69
N MET A 69 6.34 6.42 12.60
CA MET A 69 7.72 5.97 12.35
C MET A 69 8.10 6.04 10.86
N VAL A 70 7.13 6.21 9.96
CA VAL A 70 7.37 6.30 8.50
C VAL A 70 7.87 7.70 8.17
N SER A 71 9.18 7.83 7.96
CA SER A 71 9.77 9.10 7.56
C SER A 71 9.52 9.47 6.10
N THR A 72 9.29 8.47 5.25
CA THR A 72 9.11 8.58 3.80
C THR A 72 8.40 7.34 3.27
N GLU A 73 7.45 7.51 2.36
CA GLU A 73 6.82 6.45 1.58
C GLU A 73 6.93 6.82 0.09
N ASP A 74 7.32 5.86 -0.74
CA ASP A 74 7.46 6.03 -2.19
C ASP A 74 6.68 4.90 -2.86
N ILE A 75 5.66 5.28 -3.62
CA ILE A 75 4.76 4.37 -4.32
C ILE A 75 4.76 4.77 -5.79
N SER A 76 4.97 3.79 -6.66
CA SER A 76 4.95 3.98 -8.11
C SER A 76 4.15 2.88 -8.76
N TYR A 77 3.36 3.27 -9.77
CA TYR A 77 2.57 2.35 -10.58
C TYR A 77 3.16 2.31 -11.99
N ASP A 78 3.44 1.11 -12.48
CA ASP A 78 3.89 0.88 -13.86
C ASP A 78 2.96 -0.17 -14.48
N LEU A 79 2.23 0.24 -15.52
CA LEU A 79 1.38 -0.65 -16.30
C LEU A 79 2.14 -1.03 -17.56
N GLY A 80 2.68 -2.25 -17.59
CA GLY A 80 3.34 -2.78 -18.78
C GLY A 80 2.37 -2.99 -19.93
N GLU A 81 2.85 -2.84 -21.17
CA GLU A 81 2.09 -3.30 -22.34
C GLU A 81 2.07 -4.83 -22.37
N SER A 82 0.89 -5.43 -22.60
CA SER A 82 0.71 -6.88 -22.80
C SER A 82 1.30 -7.36 -24.12
#